data_AF-A0A935VNM1-F1
#
_entry.id   AF-A0A935VNM1-F1
#
_cell.length_a   1.000
_cell.length_b   1.000
_cell.length_c   1.000
_cell.angle_alpha   90.00
_cell.angle_beta   90.00
_cell.angle_gamma   90.00
#
_symmetry.space_group_name_H-M   'P 1'
#
loop_
_entity.id
_entity.type
_entity.pdbx_description
1 polymer ?
#
loop_
_entity_poly.entity_id
_entity_poly.type
_entity_poly.pdbx_seq_one_letter_code
_entity_poly.pdbx_strand_id
1 'polypeptide(L)'
;MPRTFVWHPTRGPKVTPKDVAPTGGKVQITQVKSGIGHSETMRLTLRALGLRHHQSSVIQQDTAALRGAIKKVRHLVKVTPVKE
;
A
#
# COMPACT_ATOMS: atom_id res chain seq x y z
N MET A 1 -38.98 0.02 27.09
CA MET A 1 -37.81 -0.78 26.69
C MET A 1 -38.03 -1.37 25.30
N PRO A 2 -37.49 -0.79 24.22
CA PRO A 2 -37.32 -1.51 22.96
C PRO A 2 -35.97 -2.26 23.05
N ARG A 3 -35.94 -3.56 23.33
CA ARG A 3 -36.32 -4.69 22.46
C ARG A 3 -35.51 -4.72 21.16
N THR A 4 -34.37 -5.38 21.29
CA THR A 4 -33.75 -6.23 20.29
C THR A 4 -33.20 -5.53 19.04
N PHE A 5 -31.92 -5.19 19.11
CA PHE A 5 -31.02 -5.12 17.95
C PHE A 5 -30.86 -6.54 17.37
N VAL A 6 -31.93 -7.07 16.74
CA VAL A 6 -31.88 -8.37 16.07
C VAL A 6 -31.13 -8.18 14.77
N TRP A 7 -29.89 -8.62 14.73
CA TRP A 7 -29.17 -8.91 13.50
C TRP A 7 -30.03 -9.87 12.65
N HIS A 8 -30.66 -9.35 11.59
CA HIS A 8 -31.43 -10.17 10.64
C HIS A 8 -30.50 -10.60 9.50
N PRO A 9 -30.28 -11.91 9.27
CA PRO A 9 -29.41 -12.41 8.20
C PRO A 9 -29.89 -12.03 6.78
N THR A 10 -31.13 -11.55 6.65
CA THR A 10 -31.75 -11.18 5.37
C THR A 10 -31.81 -9.66 5.10
N ARG A 11 -31.40 -8.81 6.05
CA ARG A 11 -31.44 -7.34 5.89
C ARG A 11 -30.03 -6.73 5.86
N GLY A 12 -29.23 -7.21 4.94
CA GLY A 12 -27.96 -6.60 4.54
C GLY A 12 -27.81 -6.69 3.01
N PRO A 13 -27.06 -5.78 2.37
CA PRO A 13 -26.77 -5.90 0.96
C PRO A 13 -26.05 -7.23 0.71
N LYS A 14 -26.57 -8.05 -0.20
CA LYS A 14 -26.01 -9.37 -0.58
C LYS A 14 -24.55 -9.26 -1.07
N VAL A 15 -24.16 -8.08 -1.52
CA VAL A 15 -22.81 -7.74 -1.97
C VAL A 15 -22.43 -6.39 -1.37
N THR A 16 -21.35 -6.35 -0.60
CA THR A 16 -20.72 -5.07 -0.22
C THR A 16 -20.00 -4.52 -1.45
N PRO A 17 -20.24 -3.26 -1.88
CA PRO A 17 -19.40 -2.64 -2.90
C PRO A 17 -17.95 -2.62 -2.38
N LYS A 18 -17.01 -3.18 -3.14
CA LYS A 18 -15.59 -2.97 -2.84
C LYS A 18 -15.34 -1.48 -2.92
N ASP A 19 -14.90 -0.86 -1.83
CA ASP A 19 -14.32 0.47 -1.88
C ASP A 19 -13.22 0.46 -2.94
N VAL A 20 -13.55 1.02 -4.12
CA VAL A 20 -12.60 1.18 -5.21
C VAL A 20 -11.69 2.31 -4.76
N ALA A 21 -10.59 1.95 -4.11
CA ALA A 21 -9.51 2.88 -3.80
C ALA A 21 -9.18 3.67 -5.09
N PRO A 22 -8.89 4.98 -4.98
CA PRO A 22 -8.70 5.86 -6.12
C PRO A 22 -7.72 5.23 -7.09
N THR A 23 -8.26 4.77 -8.22
CA THR A 23 -7.53 4.00 -9.22
C THR A 23 -6.87 5.01 -10.14
N GLY A 24 -5.61 5.34 -9.84
CA GLY A 24 -4.77 6.18 -10.69
C GLY A 24 -4.37 7.48 -10.03
N GLY A 25 -3.34 7.42 -9.19
CA GLY A 25 -2.62 8.58 -8.70
C GLY A 25 -1.11 8.32 -8.70
N LYS A 26 -0.31 9.37 -8.57
CA LYS A 26 1.13 9.23 -8.30
C LYS A 26 1.33 8.99 -6.81
N VAL A 27 2.19 8.05 -6.46
CA VAL A 27 2.62 7.79 -5.09
C VAL A 27 4.08 8.18 -4.94
N GLN A 28 4.39 8.87 -3.86
CA GLN A 28 5.76 9.12 -3.44
C GLN A 28 6.16 8.02 -2.46
N ILE A 29 7.25 7.34 -2.77
CA ILE A 29 7.79 6.23 -1.99
C ILE A 29 9.12 6.72 -1.42
N THR A 30 9.24 6.75 -0.10
CA THR A 30 10.46 7.16 0.60
C THR A 30 11.00 5.98 1.41
N GLN A 31 12.30 5.71 1.28
CA GLN A 31 12.95 4.70 2.09
C GLN A 31 13.24 5.24 3.50
N VAL A 32 12.57 4.68 4.52
CA VAL A 32 12.72 5.12 5.93
C VAL A 32 13.69 4.23 6.70
N LYS A 33 13.83 2.96 6.30
CA LYS A 33 14.81 2.04 6.89
C LYS A 33 15.77 1.53 5.83
N SER A 34 17.03 1.34 6.22
CA SER A 34 18.06 0.77 5.36
C SER A 34 17.71 -0.65 4.90
N GLY A 35 18.21 -1.04 3.73
CA GLY A 35 18.10 -2.42 3.23
C GLY A 35 19.17 -3.37 3.78
N ILE A 36 20.10 -2.87 4.61
CA ILE A 36 21.16 -3.68 5.25
C ILE A 36 20.52 -4.65 6.26
N GLY A 37 21.00 -5.89 6.31
CA GLY A 37 20.47 -6.93 7.20
C GLY A 37 19.16 -7.58 6.72
N HIS A 38 18.60 -7.14 5.59
CA HIS A 38 17.42 -7.74 4.99
C HIS A 38 17.77 -8.71 3.84
N SER A 39 16.82 -9.58 3.48
CA SER A 39 17.00 -10.56 2.40
C SER A 39 17.42 -9.90 1.09
N GLU A 40 18.21 -10.62 0.29
CA GLU A 40 18.68 -10.12 -1.01
C GLU A 40 17.50 -9.72 -1.91
N THR A 41 16.42 -10.49 -1.89
CA THR A 41 15.25 -10.19 -2.71
C THR A 41 14.58 -8.86 -2.32
N MET A 42 14.60 -8.46 -1.05
CA MET A 42 14.12 -7.13 -0.62
C MET A 42 15.06 -6.04 -1.09
N ARG A 43 16.39 -6.24 -1.00
CA ARG A 43 17.40 -5.31 -1.52
C ARG A 43 17.25 -5.08 -3.02
N LEU A 44 17.03 -6.15 -3.79
CA LEU A 44 16.76 -6.08 -5.23
C LEU A 44 15.44 -5.36 -5.52
N THR A 45 14.40 -5.59 -4.70
CA THR A 45 13.11 -4.87 -4.83
C THR A 45 13.30 -3.36 -4.62
N LEU A 46 14.04 -2.94 -3.58
CA LEU A 46 14.34 -1.53 -3.34
C LEU A 46 15.11 -0.90 -4.51
N ARG A 47 16.11 -1.61 -5.06
CA ARG A 47 16.86 -1.16 -6.24
C ARG A 47 15.97 -1.05 -7.48
N ALA A 48 15.07 -2.02 -7.70
CA ALA A 48 14.13 -2.02 -8.81
C ALA A 48 13.11 -0.86 -8.72
N LEU A 49 12.73 -0.46 -7.51
CA LEU A 49 11.89 0.73 -7.27
C LEU A 49 12.65 2.04 -7.51
N GLY A 50 13.98 2.02 -7.69
CA GLY A 50 14.83 3.20 -7.85
C GLY A 50 15.37 3.79 -6.55
N LEU A 51 15.14 3.13 -5.41
CA LEU A 51 15.62 3.57 -4.10
C LEU A 51 17.07 3.11 -3.90
N ARG A 52 18.02 3.96 -4.29
CA ARG A 52 19.47 3.69 -4.23
C ARG A 52 20.12 4.05 -2.89
N HIS A 53 19.59 5.08 -2.21
CA HIS A 53 20.16 5.63 -0.97
C HIS A 53 19.12 5.65 0.14
N HIS A 54 19.59 5.58 1.39
CA HIS A 54 18.75 5.80 2.56
C HIS A 54 18.08 7.18 2.49
N GLN A 55 16.80 7.28 2.86
CA GLN A 55 15.99 8.51 2.74
C GLN A 55 15.77 9.05 1.32
N SER A 56 16.15 8.30 0.28
CA SER A 56 15.74 8.66 -1.09
C SER A 56 14.23 8.51 -1.27
N SER A 57 13.66 9.38 -2.10
CA SER A 57 12.25 9.34 -2.48
C SER A 57 12.08 9.27 -3.99
N VAL A 58 11.13 8.47 -4.45
CA VAL A 58 10.79 8.30 -5.87
C VAL A 58 9.29 8.46 -6.05
N ILE A 59 8.87 9.16 -7.09
CA ILE A 59 7.47 9.28 -7.48
C ILE A 59 7.19 8.26 -8.59
N GLN A 60 6.20 7.40 -8.38
CA GLN A 60 5.76 6.40 -9.36
C GLN A 60 4.25 6.38 -9.50
N GLN A 61 3.79 5.92 -10.65
CA GLN A 61 2.37 5.72 -10.91
C GLN A 61 1.87 4.50 -10.13
N ASP A 62 0.73 4.64 -9.45
CA ASP A 62 0.10 3.53 -8.74
C ASP A 62 -0.41 2.46 -9.73
N THR A 63 0.31 1.34 -9.77
CA THR A 63 -0.01 0.15 -10.58
C THR A 63 -0.10 -1.09 -9.69
N ALA A 64 -0.84 -2.11 -10.12
CA ALA A 64 -0.97 -3.36 -9.36
C ALA A 64 0.39 -4.03 -9.09
N ALA A 65 1.31 -3.99 -10.06
CA ALA A 65 2.67 -4.50 -9.91
C ALA A 65 3.45 -3.73 -8.83
N LEU A 66 3.36 -2.40 -8.85
CA LEU A 66 4.00 -1.54 -7.84
C LEU A 66 3.49 -1.83 -6.44
N ARG A 67 2.17 -1.98 -6.27
CA ARG A 67 1.56 -2.35 -4.97
C ARG A 67 2.10 -3.68 -4.45
N GLY A 68 2.30 -4.67 -5.33
CA GLY A 68 2.91 -5.95 -4.98
C GLY A 68 4.34 -5.79 -4.46
N ALA A 69 5.16 -5.01 -5.16
CA ALA A 69 6.53 -4.70 -4.74
C ALA A 69 6.56 -3.96 -3.40
N ILE A 70 5.75 -2.91 -3.23
CA ILE A 70 5.62 -2.15 -1.98
C ILE A 70 5.20 -3.07 -0.82
N LYS A 71 4.23 -3.97 -1.03
CA LYS A 71 3.75 -4.89 0.01
C LYS A 71 4.87 -5.79 0.55
N LYS A 72 5.83 -6.17 -0.30
CA LYS A 72 7.01 -6.96 0.07
C LYS A 72 7.97 -6.18 0.97
N VAL A 73 8.19 -4.89 0.68
CA VAL A 73 9.13 -4.02 1.42
C VAL A 73 8.43 -3.03 2.37
N ARG A 74 7.17 -3.26 2.72
CA ARG A 74 6.28 -2.30 3.42
C ARG A 74 6.82 -1.72 4.73
N HIS A 75 7.72 -2.43 5.41
CA HIS A 75 8.31 -2.01 6.68
C HIS A 75 9.59 -1.17 6.51
N LEU A 76 10.12 -1.09 5.28
CA LEU A 76 11.29 -0.31 4.90
C LEU A 76 10.93 1.02 4.26
N VAL A 77 9.72 1.12 3.70
CA VAL A 77 9.27 2.28 2.92
C VAL A 77 8.06 2.95 3.56
N LYS A 78 7.98 4.26 3.40
CA LYS A 78 6.79 5.07 3.67
C LYS A 78 6.23 5.52 2.32
N VAL A 79 4.92 5.34 2.15
CA VAL A 79 4.21 5.71 0.92
C VAL A 79 3.26 6.85 1.25
N THR A 80 3.35 7.93 0.49
CA THR A 80 2.45 9.09 0.59
C THR A 80 1.75 9.31 -0.75
N PRO A 81 0.42 9.49 -0.77
CA PRO A 81 -0.27 9.89 -2.00
C PRO A 81 0.19 11.30 -2.37
N VAL A 82 0.63 11.49 -3.62
CA VAL A 82 0.93 12.83 -4.13
C VAL A 82 -0.41 13.45 -4.50
N LYS A 83 -0.82 14.47 -3.75
CA LYS A 83 -1.89 15.38 -4.17
C LYS A 83 -1.19 16.47 -4.98
N GLU A 84 -1.44 16.50 -6.29
CA GLU A 84 -1.22 17.71 -7.08
C GLU A 84 -2.24 18.78 -6.65
#